data_AF-A0A960MEM6-F1
#
_entry.id   AF-A0A960MEM6-F1
#
_cell.length_a   1.000
_cell.length_b   1.000
_cell.length_c   1.000
_cell.angle_alpha   90.00
_cell.angle_beta   90.00
_cell.angle_gamma   90.00
#
_symmetry.space_group_name_H-M   'P 1'
#
loop_
_entity.id
_entity.type
_entity.pdbx_description
1 polymer ?
#
loop_
_entity_poly.entity_id
_entity_poly.type
_entity_poly.pdbx_seq_one_letter_code
_entity_poly.pdbx_strand_id
1 'polypeptide(L)'
;GQFFCKGDAFEWLETFHRQERRFNGVVIDPPTFSRNQKGKVFRAEKDYAELVALACGVLEEEGWLLCTGNTHHQAVKDFEAAVRDGVRRGRRILSQLETFPMPTEYRREDYLKTVWVRVV
;
A
#
# COMPACT_ATOMS: atom_id res chain seq x y z
N GLY A 1 21.01 8.26 -9.34
CA GLY A 1 21.17 6.81 -9.59
C GLY A 1 19.97 6.07 -9.03
N GLN A 2 19.63 4.90 -9.56
CA GLN A 2 18.53 4.07 -9.05
C GLN A 2 19.05 3.11 -7.97
N PHE A 3 18.25 2.88 -6.92
CA PHE A 3 18.58 1.94 -5.84
C PHE A 3 17.64 0.75 -5.88
N PHE A 4 18.20 -0.46 -5.99
CA PHE A 4 17.42 -1.70 -6.07
C PHE A 4 17.58 -2.53 -4.80
N CYS A 5 16.46 -3.06 -4.30
CA CYS A 5 16.43 -3.93 -3.13
C CYS A 5 15.97 -5.32 -3.55
N LYS A 6 16.60 -6.37 -3.00
CA LYS A 6 16.11 -7.75 -3.11
C LYS A 6 15.79 -8.25 -1.70
N GLY A 7 14.55 -8.63 -1.45
CA GLY A 7 14.13 -9.13 -0.14
C GLY A 7 12.63 -8.96 0.11
N ASP A 8 12.22 -9.16 1.36
CA ASP A 8 10.85 -8.97 1.81
C ASP A 8 10.54 -7.46 1.96
N ALA A 9 9.43 -7.01 1.39
CA ALA A 9 9.08 -5.59 1.38
C ALA A 9 8.79 -5.04 2.79
N PHE A 10 8.23 -5.85 3.68
CA PHE A 10 7.95 -5.44 5.06
C PHE A 10 9.27 -5.22 5.80
N GLU A 11 10.22 -6.15 5.67
CA GLU A 11 11.54 -6.04 6.29
C GLU A 11 12.30 -4.80 5.78
N TRP A 12 12.17 -4.46 4.48
CA TRP A 12 12.77 -3.25 3.91
C TRP A 12 12.13 -1.97 4.43
N LEU A 13 10.79 -1.90 4.51
CA LEU A 13 10.10 -0.72 5.06
C LEU A 13 10.48 -0.48 6.52
N GLU A 14 10.52 -1.53 7.34
CA GLU A 14 10.99 -1.44 8.73
C GLU A 14 12.45 -0.97 8.80
N THR A 15 13.30 -1.48 7.90
CA THR A 15 14.71 -1.09 7.85
C THR A 15 14.88 0.37 7.44
N PHE A 16 14.16 0.84 6.43
CA PHE A 16 14.17 2.25 6.04
C PHE A 16 13.62 3.16 7.12
N HIS A 17 12.56 2.73 7.82
CA HIS A 17 12.04 3.46 8.95
C HIS A 17 13.09 3.62 10.07
N ARG A 18 13.77 2.53 10.46
CA ARG A 18 14.87 2.56 11.45
C ARG A 18 16.07 3.39 11.00
N GLN A 19 16.34 3.46 9.70
CA GLN A 19 17.39 4.28 9.11
C GLN A 19 16.98 5.75 8.94
N GLU A 20 15.79 6.13 9.39
CA GLU A 20 15.21 7.47 9.21
C GLU A 20 15.15 7.90 7.74
N ARG A 21 15.12 6.94 6.82
CA ARG A 21 14.95 7.22 5.39
C ARG A 21 13.51 7.65 5.16
N ARG A 22 13.36 8.71 4.37
CA ARG A 22 12.07 9.29 4.02
C ARG A 22 11.92 9.40 2.50
N PHE A 23 10.68 9.29 2.05
CA PHE A 23 10.28 9.36 0.66
C PHE A 23 9.11 10.32 0.50
N ASN A 24 9.10 11.13 -0.57
CA ASN A 24 7.95 11.97 -0.87
C ASN A 24 6.73 11.16 -1.29
N GLY A 25 6.93 9.93 -1.79
CA GLY A 25 5.84 9.04 -2.15
C GLY A 25 6.23 7.58 -2.21
N VAL A 26 5.23 6.71 -2.03
CA VAL A 26 5.38 5.24 -2.13
C VAL A 26 4.27 4.66 -3.00
N VAL A 27 4.64 3.79 -3.94
CA VAL A 27 3.70 2.97 -4.72
C VAL A 27 3.61 1.60 -4.07
N ILE A 28 2.40 1.13 -3.78
CA ILE A 28 2.12 -0.13 -3.11
C ILE A 28 1.30 -0.99 -4.07
N ASP A 29 1.96 -1.97 -4.70
CA ASP A 29 1.34 -2.91 -5.66
C ASP A 29 1.70 -4.37 -5.31
N PRO A 30 1.12 -4.94 -4.24
CA PRO A 30 1.45 -6.30 -3.82
C PRO A 30 0.67 -7.34 -4.63
N PRO A 31 1.18 -8.59 -4.73
CA PRO A 31 0.36 -9.71 -5.23
C PRO A 31 -0.80 -10.00 -4.28
N THR A 32 -1.91 -10.57 -4.76
CA THR A 32 -3.04 -10.97 -3.89
C THR A 32 -2.62 -11.92 -2.76
N PHE A 33 -1.67 -12.81 -3.05
CA PHE A 33 -1.12 -13.79 -2.12
C PHE A 33 0.38 -13.97 -2.37
N SER A 34 1.17 -14.07 -1.31
CA SER A 34 2.56 -14.52 -1.42
C SER A 34 3.01 -15.23 -0.14
N ARG A 35 4.14 -15.94 -0.23
CA ARG A 35 4.81 -16.56 0.91
C ARG A 35 6.30 -16.24 0.82
N ASN A 36 6.88 -15.77 1.91
CA ASN A 36 8.31 -15.50 1.95
C ASN A 36 9.13 -16.76 2.28
N GLN A 37 10.46 -16.65 2.23
CA GLN A 37 11.37 -17.78 2.46
C GLN A 37 11.26 -18.38 3.87
N LYS A 38 10.82 -17.58 4.86
CA LYS A 38 10.59 -18.02 6.25
C LYS A 38 9.19 -18.62 6.46
N GLY A 39 8.40 -18.72 5.40
CA GLY A 39 7.05 -19.27 5.44
C GLY A 39 5.96 -18.30 5.89
N LYS A 40 6.27 -17.02 6.20
CA LYS A 40 5.26 -15.98 6.47
C LYS A 40 4.43 -15.78 5.21
N VAL A 41 3.12 -15.77 5.38
CA VAL A 41 2.15 -15.60 4.31
C VAL A 41 1.67 -14.16 4.32
N PHE A 42 1.55 -13.57 3.13
CA PHE A 42 0.85 -12.32 2.89
C PHE A 42 -0.43 -12.61 2.13
N ARG A 43 -1.53 -11.99 2.56
CA ARG A 43 -2.83 -11.96 1.88
C ARG A 43 -3.29 -10.51 1.82
N ALA A 44 -3.49 -10.00 0.60
CA ALA A 44 -3.92 -8.62 0.40
C ALA A 44 -5.20 -8.28 1.19
N GLU A 45 -6.18 -9.18 1.28
CA GLU A 45 -7.42 -8.93 2.03
C GLU A 45 -7.23 -8.73 3.54
N LYS A 46 -6.13 -9.23 4.11
CA LYS A 46 -5.89 -9.23 5.56
C LYS A 46 -4.78 -8.29 5.97
N ASP A 47 -3.73 -8.22 5.16
CA ASP A 47 -2.44 -7.67 5.55
C ASP A 47 -2.16 -6.29 4.90
N TYR A 48 -3.04 -5.81 4.01
CA TYR A 48 -2.83 -4.55 3.29
C TYR A 48 -2.72 -3.34 4.23
N ALA A 49 -3.52 -3.32 5.30
CA ALA A 49 -3.47 -2.24 6.29
C ALA A 49 -2.11 -2.18 7.02
N GLU A 50 -1.49 -3.34 7.30
CA GLU A 50 -0.14 -3.40 7.88
C GLU A 50 0.90 -2.87 6.89
N LEU A 51 0.81 -3.26 5.62
CA LEU A 51 1.71 -2.77 4.57
C LEU A 51 1.64 -1.25 4.40
N VAL A 52 0.43 -0.70 4.36
CA VAL A 52 0.20 0.76 4.30
C VAL A 52 0.75 1.47 5.54
N ALA A 53 0.56 0.90 6.74
CA ALA A 53 1.08 1.48 7.97
C ALA A 53 2.61 1.58 7.97
N LEU A 54 3.31 0.53 7.49
CA LEU A 54 4.76 0.55 7.33
C LEU A 54 5.21 1.56 6.27
N ALA A 55 4.48 1.68 5.16
CA ALA A 55 4.76 2.69 4.13
C ALA A 55 4.60 4.12 4.67
N CYS A 56 3.57 4.39 5.47
CA CYS A 56 3.40 5.67 6.16
C CYS A 56 4.59 6.04 7.06
N GLY A 57 5.25 5.04 7.67
CA GLY A 57 6.42 5.23 8.53
C GLY A 57 7.67 5.72 7.79
N VAL A 58 7.70 5.62 6.46
CA VAL A 58 8.83 6.09 5.62
C VAL A 58 8.46 7.29 4.75
N LEU A 59 7.28 7.88 4.93
CA LEU A 59 6.88 9.08 4.19
C LEU A 59 7.37 10.36 4.87
N GLU A 60 7.73 11.36 4.05
CA GLU A 60 7.82 12.76 4.47
C GLU A 60 6.49 13.28 5.01
N GLU A 61 6.49 14.40 5.75
CA GLU A 61 5.31 15.00 6.40
C GLU A 61 4.14 15.22 5.42
N GLU A 62 4.39 15.71 4.21
CA GLU A 62 3.35 15.89 3.18
C GLU A 62 3.43 14.84 2.05
N GLY A 63 3.78 13.61 2.41
CA GLY A 63 3.95 12.50 1.47
C GLY A 63 2.65 11.95 0.88
N TRP A 64 2.79 11.15 -0.18
CA TRP A 64 1.65 10.47 -0.83
C TRP A 64 1.84 8.95 -0.97
N LEU A 65 0.73 8.22 -1.02
CA LEU A 65 0.72 6.80 -1.38
C LEU A 65 -0.12 6.60 -2.65
N LEU A 66 0.36 5.74 -3.54
CA LEU A 66 -0.46 5.15 -4.59
C LEU A 66 -0.68 3.68 -4.25
N CYS A 67 -1.89 3.35 -3.80
CA CYS A 67 -2.27 2.00 -3.38
C CYS A 67 -3.04 1.31 -4.51
N THR A 68 -2.55 0.16 -4.94
CA THR A 68 -3.19 -0.66 -5.97
C THR A 68 -3.48 -2.08 -5.49
N GLY A 69 -4.54 -2.69 -6.01
CA GLY A 69 -4.89 -4.07 -5.71
C GLY A 69 -5.78 -4.68 -6.77
N ASN A 70 -5.61 -5.97 -7.04
CA ASN A 70 -6.36 -6.71 -8.06
C ASN A 70 -7.16 -7.90 -7.50
N THR A 71 -7.39 -7.94 -6.18
CA THR A 71 -8.10 -9.03 -5.52
C THR A 71 -9.58 -9.05 -5.93
N HIS A 72 -9.99 -10.07 -6.70
CA HIS A 72 -11.33 -10.15 -7.28
C HIS A 72 -12.47 -10.07 -6.25
N HIS A 73 -12.37 -10.82 -5.15
CA HIS A 73 -13.45 -10.92 -4.15
C HIS A 73 -13.44 -9.80 -3.10
N GLN A 74 -12.61 -8.78 -3.28
CA GLN A 74 -12.54 -7.62 -2.40
C GLN A 74 -13.27 -6.45 -3.04
N ALA A 75 -14.29 -5.89 -2.38
CA ALA A 75 -14.96 -4.70 -2.90
C ALA A 75 -14.04 -3.46 -2.78
N VAL A 76 -14.23 -2.48 -3.66
CA VAL A 76 -13.46 -1.21 -3.64
C VAL A 76 -13.55 -0.53 -2.27
N LYS A 77 -14.74 -0.53 -1.65
CA LYS A 77 -14.96 0.02 -0.31
C LYS A 77 -14.14 -0.67 0.79
N ASP A 78 -13.93 -1.99 0.68
CA ASP A 78 -13.19 -2.76 1.68
C ASP A 78 -11.68 -2.52 1.51
N PHE A 79 -11.24 -2.36 0.27
CA PHE A 79 -9.88 -1.93 -0.05
C PHE A 79 -9.60 -0.52 0.48
N GLU A 80 -10.50 0.43 0.23
CA GLU A 80 -10.40 1.80 0.75
C GLU A 80 -10.36 1.80 2.29
N ALA A 81 -11.22 1.00 2.94
CA ALA A 81 -11.22 0.84 4.40
C ALA A 81 -9.87 0.31 4.93
N ALA A 82 -9.27 -0.67 4.25
CA ALA A 82 -7.95 -1.18 4.61
C ALA A 82 -6.85 -0.11 4.46
N VAL A 83 -6.91 0.72 3.41
CA VAL A 83 -5.97 1.83 3.22
C VAL A 83 -6.15 2.88 4.33
N ARG A 84 -7.37 3.30 4.63
CA ARG A 84 -7.67 4.25 5.72
C ARG A 84 -7.19 3.74 7.07
N ASP A 85 -7.43 2.46 7.36
CA ASP A 85 -6.97 1.83 8.59
C ASP A 85 -5.44 1.76 8.66
N GLY A 86 -4.77 1.46 7.55
CA GLY A 86 -3.32 1.51 7.45
C GLY A 86 -2.73 2.88 7.74
N VAL A 87 -3.30 3.95 7.16
CA VAL A 87 -2.89 5.34 7.43
C VAL A 87 -3.02 5.67 8.92
N ARG A 88 -4.16 5.31 9.52
CA ARG A 88 -4.42 5.49 10.96
C ARG A 88 -3.42 4.72 11.82
N ARG A 89 -3.14 3.45 11.51
CA ARG A 89 -2.15 2.61 12.20
C ARG A 89 -0.73 3.15 12.06
N GLY A 90 -0.41 3.72 10.89
CA GLY A 90 0.83 4.44 10.61
C GLY A 90 0.95 5.79 11.31
N ARG A 91 -0.03 6.18 12.14
CA ARG A 91 -0.08 7.45 12.89
C ARG A 91 0.03 8.70 12.01
N ARG A 92 -0.54 8.63 10.82
CA ARG A 92 -0.66 9.77 9.91
C ARG A 92 -2.12 10.20 9.80
N ILE A 93 -2.34 11.47 9.47
CA ILE A 93 -3.67 12.02 9.24
C ILE A 93 -3.91 11.99 7.74
N LEU A 94 -5.05 11.42 7.35
CA LEU A 94 -5.47 11.41 5.96
C LEU A 94 -5.93 12.82 5.55
N SER A 95 -5.24 13.44 4.60
CA SER A 95 -5.61 14.77 4.07
C SER A 95 -6.45 14.66 2.79
N GLN A 96 -6.16 13.68 1.93
CA GLN A 96 -6.92 13.41 0.71
C GLN A 96 -6.95 11.91 0.42
N LEU A 97 -8.09 11.44 -0.10
CA LEU A 97 -8.22 10.11 -0.66
C LEU A 97 -9.04 10.20 -1.95
N GLU A 98 -8.45 9.74 -3.06
CA GLU A 98 -9.09 9.72 -4.37
C GLU A 98 -9.06 8.30 -4.93
N THR A 99 -10.24 7.77 -5.28
CA THR A 99 -10.40 6.43 -5.84
C THR A 99 -10.60 6.53 -7.34
N PHE A 100 -9.80 5.77 -8.09
CA PHE A 100 -9.89 5.73 -9.55
C PHE A 100 -10.61 4.46 -9.99
N PRO A 101 -11.60 4.57 -10.90
CA PRO A 101 -12.28 3.40 -11.45
C PRO A 101 -11.35 2.60 -12.37
N MET A 102 -11.75 1.37 -12.70
CA MET A 102 -11.09 0.60 -13.75
C MET A 102 -11.10 1.41 -15.07
N PRO A 103 -10.00 1.45 -15.83
CA PRO A 103 -10.03 2.14 -17.11
C PRO A 103 -11.07 1.50 -18.04
N THR A 104 -11.86 2.31 -18.72
CA THR A 104 -13.01 1.89 -19.55
C THR A 104 -12.62 0.96 -20.71
N GLU A 105 -11.33 0.92 -21.06
CA GLU A 105 -10.75 0.02 -22.06
C GLU A 105 -10.76 -1.45 -21.60
N TYR A 106 -10.82 -1.71 -20.29
CA TYR A 106 -10.89 -3.05 -19.71
C TYR A 106 -12.34 -3.41 -19.37
N ARG A 107 -12.95 -4.29 -20.17
CA ARG A 107 -14.38 -4.66 -20.06
C ARG A 107 -14.67 -5.88 -19.16
N ARG A 108 -13.71 -6.25 -18.31
CA ARG A 108 -13.89 -7.38 -17.36
C ARG A 108 -14.60 -6.88 -16.11
N GLU A 109 -14.92 -7.79 -15.20
CA GLU A 109 -15.39 -7.44 -13.86
C GLU A 109 -14.42 -6.44 -13.20
N ASP A 110 -14.95 -5.48 -12.44
CA ASP A 110 -14.18 -4.44 -11.75
C ASP A 110 -13.32 -5.02 -10.62
N TYR A 111 -12.19 -5.63 -11.00
CA TYR A 111 -11.27 -6.26 -10.05
C TYR A 111 -10.12 -5.35 -9.64
N LEU A 112 -9.79 -4.32 -10.43
CA LEU A 112 -8.71 -3.39 -10.12
C LEU A 112 -9.21 -2.30 -9.16
N LYS A 113 -8.42 -2.05 -8.11
CA LYS A 113 -8.62 -0.96 -7.16
C LYS A 113 -7.39 -0.07 -7.20
N THR A 114 -7.61 1.23 -7.34
CA THR A 114 -6.56 2.24 -7.30
C THR A 114 -7.01 3.38 -6.40
N VAL A 115 -6.22 3.67 -5.37
CA VAL A 115 -6.49 4.75 -4.42
C VAL A 115 -5.23 5.61 -4.28
N TRP A 116 -5.35 6.90 -4.57
CA TRP A 116 -4.34 7.90 -4.29
C TRP A 116 -4.60 8.53 -2.93
N VAL A 117 -3.59 8.57 -2.09
CA VAL A 117 -3.67 9.03 -0.70
C VAL A 117 -2.66 10.15 -0.50
N ARG A 118 -3.08 11.24 0.13
CA ARG A 118 -2.17 12.22 0.73
C ARG A 118 -2.34 12.19 2.24
N VAL A 119 -1.22 12.34 2.94
CA VAL A 119 -1.18 12.36 4.39
C VAL A 119 -0.52 13.63 4.90
N VAL A 120 -0.84 13.99 6.14
CA VAL A 120 -0.07 14.90 7.00
C VAL A 120 0.37 14.13 8.23
#